data_AF-A0A502E5H4-F1
#
_entry.id   AF-A0A502E5H4-F1
#
_cell.length_a   1.000
_cell.length_b   1.000
_cell.length_c   1.000
_cell.angle_alpha   90.00
_cell.angle_beta   90.00
_cell.angle_gamma   90.00
#
_symmetry.space_group_name_H-M   'P 1'
#
loop_
_entity.id
_entity.type
_entity.pdbx_description
1 polymer ?
#
loop_
_entity_poly.entity_id
_entity_poly.type
_entity_poly.pdbx_seq_one_letter_code
_entity_poly.pdbx_strand_id
1 'polypeptide(L)'
;MMQNSRLKKYYNLDLTQKFAIAIPVLFLLSCLTKRYIERFRFSQEFRWIYEYGSFGALILCLLLVVFSFINSISIIGGLKIKLLPKILWFLLSSSVFFLIMGLLITLGVL
;
A
#
# COMPACT_ATOMS: atom_id res chain seq x y z
N MET A 1 0.88 -6.78 37.36
CA MET A 1 0.21 -6.83 36.03
C MET A 1 0.56 -5.56 35.27
N MET A 2 1.72 -5.52 34.60
CA MET A 2 2.37 -4.30 34.09
C MET A 2 2.63 -4.38 32.58
N GLN A 3 1.70 -5.01 31.87
CA GLN A 3 1.60 -4.98 30.41
C GLN A 3 0.28 -4.30 30.08
N ASN A 4 0.31 -3.20 29.31
CA ASN A 4 -0.73 -2.75 28.36
C ASN A 4 -0.92 -1.24 28.21
N SER A 5 -0.16 -0.37 28.90
CA SER A 5 -0.24 1.07 28.60
C SER A 5 0.32 1.41 27.21
N ARG A 6 1.39 0.73 26.78
CA ARG A 6 1.99 0.90 25.44
C ARG A 6 1.09 0.32 24.34
N LEU A 7 0.52 -0.86 24.55
CA LEU A 7 -0.39 -1.51 23.58
C LEU A 7 -1.70 -0.72 23.38
N LYS A 8 -2.26 -0.12 24.45
CA LYS A 8 -3.43 0.77 24.33
C LYS A 8 -3.20 1.98 23.42
N LYS A 9 -1.97 2.50 23.36
CA LYS A 9 -1.61 3.64 22.50
C LYS A 9 -1.62 3.30 21.01
N TYR A 10 -1.29 2.06 20.65
CA TYR A 10 -1.36 1.57 19.26
C TYR A 10 -2.79 1.23 18.82
N TYR A 11 -3.70 0.94 19.76
CA TYR A 11 -5.11 0.67 19.45
C TYR A 11 -5.90 1.94 19.07
N ASN A 12 -5.48 3.10 19.57
CA ASN A 12 -6.08 4.41 19.29
C ASN A 12 -5.35 5.19 18.18
N LEU A 13 -4.94 4.50 17.12
CA LEU A 13 -4.48 5.16 15.90
C LEU A 13 -5.67 5.78 15.15
N ASP A 14 -5.46 6.96 14.60
CA ASP A 14 -6.41 7.60 13.70
C ASP A 14 -6.63 6.73 12.45
N LEU A 15 -7.80 6.84 11.82
CA LEU A 15 -8.13 6.08 10.63
C LEU A 15 -7.08 6.27 9.51
N THR A 16 -6.59 7.50 9.32
CA THR A 16 -5.54 7.81 8.33
C THR A 16 -4.21 7.12 8.61
N GLN A 17 -3.87 6.95 9.90
CA GLN A 17 -2.68 6.21 10.33
C GLN A 17 -2.84 4.71 10.12
N LYS A 18 -4.04 4.16 10.37
CA LYS A 18 -4.35 2.75 10.07
C LYS A 18 -4.21 2.49 8.56
N PHE A 19 -4.74 3.38 7.72
CA PHE A 19 -4.56 3.28 6.27
C PHE A 19 -3.10 3.42 5.83
N ALA A 20 -2.33 4.31 6.47
CA ALA A 20 -0.90 4.46 6.17
C ALA A 20 -0.11 3.16 6.40
N ILE A 21 -0.55 2.31 7.33
CA ILE A 21 0.04 0.96 7.53
C ILE A 21 -0.53 -0.04 6.53
N ALA A 22 -1.86 -0.02 6.31
CA ALA A 22 -2.53 -1.00 5.47
C ALA A 22 -2.11 -0.91 4.00
N ILE A 23 -1.91 0.29 3.46
CA ILE A 23 -1.58 0.50 2.04
C ILE A 23 -0.27 -0.20 1.64
N PRO A 24 0.89 0.02 2.32
CA PRO A 24 2.11 -0.71 2.03
C PRO A 24 1.98 -2.23 2.18
N VAL A 25 1.25 -2.69 3.20
CA VAL A 25 1.04 -4.13 3.44
C VAL A 25 0.25 -4.77 2.30
N LEU A 26 -0.85 -4.13 1.88
CA LEU A 26 -1.67 -4.58 0.76
C LEU A 26 -0.89 -4.54 -0.55
N PHE A 27 -0.02 -3.54 -0.74
CA PHE A 27 0.86 -3.49 -1.91
C PHE A 27 1.82 -4.69 -1.95
N LEU A 28 2.50 -5.01 -0.85
CA LEU A 28 3.36 -6.19 -0.79
C LEU A 28 2.58 -7.50 -1.03
N LEU A 29 1.39 -7.63 -0.45
CA LEU A 29 0.50 -8.78 -0.70
C LEU A 29 0.09 -8.87 -2.18
N SER A 30 -0.16 -7.73 -2.84
CA SER A 30 -0.48 -7.71 -4.27
C SER A 30 0.69 -8.22 -5.13
N CYS A 31 1.93 -7.85 -4.79
CA CYS A 31 3.14 -8.35 -5.45
C CYS A 31 3.32 -9.86 -5.25
N LEU A 32 3.12 -10.35 -4.02
CA LEU A 32 3.18 -11.79 -3.72
C LEU A 32 2.11 -12.57 -4.47
N THR A 33 0.89 -12.03 -4.52
CA THR A 33 -0.24 -12.62 -5.25
C THR A 33 0.06 -12.69 -6.74
N LYS A 34 0.59 -11.61 -7.32
CA LYS A 34 1.02 -11.59 -8.73
C LYS A 34 2.06 -12.67 -9.01
N ARG A 35 3.10 -12.78 -8.17
CA ARG A 35 4.15 -13.80 -8.29
C ARG A 35 3.61 -15.23 -8.16
N TYR A 36 2.62 -15.45 -7.29
CA TYR A 36 1.96 -16.74 -7.17
C TYR A 36 1.17 -17.08 -8.44
N ILE A 37 0.40 -16.12 -8.96
CA ILE A 37 -0.45 -16.28 -10.14
C ILE A 37 0.38 -16.53 -11.42
N GLU A 38 1.59 -15.99 -11.51
CA GLU A 38 2.49 -16.22 -12.64
C GLU A 38 2.82 -17.70 -12.89
N ARG A 39 2.72 -18.56 -11.87
CA ARG A 39 2.92 -20.01 -12.00
C ARG A 39 1.91 -20.67 -12.95
N PHE A 40 0.72 -20.08 -13.08
CA PHE A 40 -0.33 -20.61 -13.94
C PHE A 40 -0.24 -20.13 -15.40
N ARG A 41 0.76 -19.29 -15.74
CA ARG A 41 0.91 -18.70 -17.07
C ARG A 41 0.95 -19.73 -18.21
N PHE A 42 1.59 -20.87 -17.98
CA PHE A 42 1.79 -21.91 -19.00
C PHE A 42 0.87 -23.13 -18.82
N SER A 43 0.01 -23.13 -17.79
CA SER A 43 -0.94 -24.22 -17.59
C SER A 43 -2.18 -23.98 -18.44
N GLN A 44 -2.48 -24.87 -19.38
CA GLN A 44 -3.68 -24.73 -20.24
C GLN A 44 -4.98 -24.78 -19.43
N GLU A 45 -5.04 -25.63 -18.40
CA GLU A 45 -6.23 -25.80 -17.55
C GLU A 45 -6.44 -24.61 -16.58
N PHE A 46 -5.36 -23.99 -16.11
CA PHE A 46 -5.41 -22.92 -15.10
C PHE A 46 -5.06 -21.54 -15.65
N ARG A 47 -4.94 -21.37 -16.97
CA ARG A 47 -4.56 -20.11 -17.62
C ARG A 47 -5.48 -18.95 -17.24
N TRP A 48 -6.77 -19.22 -17.01
CA TRP A 48 -7.74 -18.21 -16.60
C TRP A 48 -7.35 -17.55 -15.26
N ILE A 49 -6.74 -18.29 -14.33
CA ILE A 49 -6.24 -17.76 -13.06
C ILE A 49 -5.16 -16.71 -13.34
N TYR A 50 -4.27 -17.00 -14.30
CA TYR A 50 -3.25 -16.05 -14.74
C TYR A 50 -3.86 -14.80 -15.35
N GLU A 51 -4.80 -14.92 -16.28
CA GLU A 51 -5.36 -13.78 -17.00
C GLU A 51 -6.20 -12.86 -16.07
N TYR A 52 -7.20 -13.41 -15.39
CA TYR A 52 -8.06 -12.64 -14.48
C TYR A 52 -7.31 -12.18 -13.24
N GLY A 53 -6.48 -13.04 -12.65
CA GLY A 53 -5.70 -12.70 -11.48
C GLY A 53 -4.65 -11.62 -11.76
N SER A 54 -4.01 -11.67 -12.93
CA SER A 54 -3.07 -10.62 -13.37
C SER A 54 -3.76 -9.28 -13.57
N PHE A 55 -4.94 -9.28 -14.19
CA PHE A 55 -5.72 -8.06 -14.40
C PHE A 55 -6.20 -7.47 -13.08
N GLY A 56 -6.71 -8.31 -12.17
CA GLY A 56 -7.12 -7.90 -10.82
C GLY A 56 -5.96 -7.31 -10.01
N ALA A 57 -4.78 -7.93 -10.05
CA ALA A 57 -3.58 -7.41 -9.39
C ALA A 57 -3.16 -6.03 -9.94
N LEU A 58 -3.32 -5.79 -11.25
CA LEU A 58 -3.05 -4.50 -11.87
C LEU A 58 -4.02 -3.43 -11.38
N ILE A 59 -5.33 -3.72 -11.37
CA ILE A 59 -6.35 -2.79 -10.84
C ILE A 59 -6.06 -2.46 -9.37
N LEU A 60 -5.78 -3.48 -8.56
CA LEU A 60 -5.48 -3.29 -7.14
C LEU A 60 -4.25 -2.40 -6.95
N CYS A 61 -3.20 -2.60 -7.76
CA CYS A 61 -2.00 -1.76 -7.74
C CYS A 61 -2.33 -0.29 -8.04
N LEU A 62 -3.09 -0.01 -9.11
CA LEU A 62 -3.50 1.35 -9.47
C LEU A 62 -4.33 2.01 -8.36
N LEU A 63 -5.30 1.29 -7.79
CA LEU A 63 -6.11 1.78 -6.67
C LEU A 63 -5.24 2.09 -5.44
N LEU A 64 -4.27 1.23 -5.12
CA LEU A 64 -3.36 1.45 -3.98
C LEU A 64 -2.46 2.67 -4.18
N VAL A 65 -2.04 2.97 -5.41
CA VAL A 65 -1.30 4.21 -5.73
C VAL A 65 -2.16 5.45 -5.48
N VAL A 66 -3.41 5.43 -5.96
CA VAL A 66 -4.34 6.55 -5.75
C VAL A 66 -4.66 6.71 -4.26
N PHE A 67 -4.94 5.63 -3.54
CA PHE A 67 -5.19 5.67 -2.10
C PHE A 67 -3.98 6.10 -1.29
N SER A 68 -2.77 5.69 -1.68
CA SER A 68 -1.50 6.14 -1.10
C SER A 68 -1.38 7.66 -1.16
N PHE A 69 -1.66 8.24 -2.34
CA PHE A 69 -1.63 9.68 -2.55
C PHE A 69 -2.72 10.41 -1.76
N ILE A 70 -3.98 10.01 -1.87
CA ILE A 70 -5.11 10.63 -1.16
C ILE A 70 -4.88 10.57 0.36
N ASN A 71 -4.49 9.42 0.90
CA ASN A 71 -4.27 9.27 2.34
C ASN A 71 -3.09 10.12 2.82
N SER A 72 -2.05 10.31 1.98
CA SER A 72 -0.93 11.20 2.31
C SER A 72 -1.38 12.67 2.42
N ILE A 73 -2.27 13.14 1.51
CA ILE A 73 -2.87 14.47 1.58
C ILE A 73 -3.75 14.60 2.84
N SER A 74 -4.56 13.58 3.14
CA SER A 74 -5.39 13.55 4.35
C SER A 74 -4.56 13.63 5.63
N ILE A 75 -3.38 13.01 5.67
CA ILE A 75 -2.46 13.13 6.81
C ILE A 75 -1.98 14.57 6.97
N ILE A 76 -1.58 15.24 5.88
CA ILE A 76 -1.13 16.65 5.93
C ILE A 76 -2.28 17.58 6.36
N GLY A 77 -3.48 17.43 5.80
CA GLY A 77 -4.61 18.32 6.06
C GLY A 77 -5.35 18.05 7.37
N GLY A 78 -5.50 16.78 7.76
CA GLY A 78 -6.41 16.36 8.83
C GLY A 78 -5.73 15.97 10.14
N LEU A 79 -4.51 15.44 10.11
CA LEU A 79 -3.90 14.84 11.30
C LEU A 79 -3.27 15.91 12.21
N LYS A 80 -3.89 16.12 13.38
CA LYS A 80 -3.46 17.09 14.42
C LYS A 80 -2.42 16.49 15.35
N ILE A 81 -1.23 16.19 14.83
CA ILE A 81 -0.08 15.70 15.61
C ILE A 81 1.16 16.58 15.39
N LYS A 82 2.19 16.37 16.22
CA LYS A 82 3.49 17.07 16.07
C LYS A 82 4.07 16.85 14.67
N LEU A 83 4.80 17.84 14.18
CA LEU A 83 5.33 17.88 12.80
C LEU A 83 6.16 16.64 12.44
N LEU A 84 7.10 16.24 13.29
CA LEU A 84 8.01 15.13 12.99
C LEU A 84 7.28 13.78 12.86
N PRO A 85 6.42 13.36 13.80
CA PRO A 85 5.53 12.22 13.59
C PRO A 85 4.64 12.34 12.35
N LYS A 86 4.13 13.54 12.06
CA LYS A 86 3.28 13.79 10.88
C LYS A 86 4.01 13.50 9.57
N ILE A 87 5.26 13.94 9.47
CA ILE A 87 6.12 13.67 8.30
C ILE A 87 6.36 12.16 8.16
N LEU A 88 6.61 11.43 9.27
CA LEU A 88 6.79 9.98 9.21
C LEU A 88 5.54 9.26 8.71
N TRP A 89 4.34 9.65 9.17
CA TRP A 89 3.08 9.09 8.68
C TRP A 89 2.83 9.43 7.21
N PHE A 90 3.15 10.65 6.81
CA PHE A 90 3.08 11.06 5.42
C PHE A 90 3.98 10.20 4.52
N LEU A 91 5.27 10.07 4.88
CA LEU A 91 6.24 9.25 4.14
C LEU A 91 5.83 7.79 4.05
N LEU A 92 5.29 7.23 5.15
CA LEU A 92 4.79 5.87 5.16
C LEU A 92 3.60 5.72 4.19
N SER A 93 2.65 6.65 4.23
CA SER A 93 1.47 6.61 3.36
C SER A 93 1.82 6.82 1.89
N SER A 94 2.78 7.68 1.57
CA SER A 94 3.19 8.00 0.20
C SER A 94 4.25 7.05 -0.38
N SER A 95 4.75 6.11 0.42
CA SER A 95 5.80 5.16 0.02
C SER A 95 5.46 4.38 -1.26
N VAL A 96 4.24 3.86 -1.37
CA VAL A 96 3.77 3.10 -2.56
C VAL A 96 3.68 4.01 -3.78
N PHE A 97 3.14 5.21 -3.62
CA PHE A 97 3.09 6.20 -4.70
C PHE A 97 4.50 6.55 -5.22
N PHE A 98 5.43 6.88 -4.32
CA PHE A 98 6.81 7.21 -4.72
C PHE A 98 7.55 6.05 -5.36
N LEU A 99 7.34 4.82 -4.86
CA LEU A 99 7.93 3.62 -5.44
C LEU A 99 7.48 3.42 -6.89
N ILE A 100 6.17 3.52 -7.16
CA ILE A 100 5.63 3.35 -8.51
C ILE A 100 6.06 4.49 -9.44
N MET A 101 6.00 5.74 -8.98
CA MET A 101 6.47 6.88 -9.79
C MET A 101 7.96 6.77 -10.12
N GLY A 102 8.79 6.37 -9.15
CA GLY A 102 10.21 6.13 -9.37
C GLY A 102 10.47 5.03 -10.41
N LEU A 103 9.70 3.94 -10.38
CA LEU A 103 9.78 2.89 -11.39
C LEU A 103 9.40 3.39 -12.79
N LEU A 104 8.32 4.17 -12.91
CA LEU A 104 7.88 4.72 -14.20
C LEU A 104 8.93 5.65 -14.83
N ILE A 105 9.54 6.52 -14.03
CA ILE A 105 10.63 7.39 -14.46
C ILE A 105 11.84 6.56 -14.90
N THR A 106 12.23 5.55 -14.12
CA THR A 106 13.38 4.69 -14.45
C THR A 106 13.17 3.92 -15.76
N LEU A 107 11.93 3.53 -16.06
CA LEU A 107 11.56 2.84 -17.29
C LEU A 107 11.33 3.77 -18.48
N GLY A 108 11.40 5.09 -18.31
CA GLY A 108 11.17 6.08 -19.37
C GLY A 108 9.72 6.11 -19.86
N VAL A 109 8.76 5.73 -19.01
CA VAL A 109 7.33 5.67 -19.35
C VAL A 109 6.62 7.01 -19.06
N LEU A 110 7.34 7.98 -18.49
CA LEU A 110 6.89 9.34 -18.16
C LEU A 110 7.91 10.36 -18.69
#